data_AF-A0A1G1F866-F1
#
_entry.id   AF-A0A1G1F866-F1
#
_cell.length_a   1.000
_cell.length_b   1.000
_cell.length_c   1.000
_cell.angle_alpha   90.00
_cell.angle_beta   90.00
_cell.angle_gamma   90.00
#
_symmetry.space_group_name_H-M   'P 1'
#
loop_
_entity.id
_entity.type
_entity.pdbx_description
1 polymer ?
#
loop_
_entity_poly.entity_id
_entity_poly.type
_entity_poly.pdbx_seq_one_letter_code
_entity_poly.pdbx_strand_id
1 'polypeptide(L)'
;MFSRRRTRGFRKGGYEAYTTTGGFRKGVEILEGIVSKGTSVIVCAERFPWKCHRWWILRKLHKHGWQIEHIIDKGKVWMPKG
;
A
#
# COMPACT_ATOMS: atom_id res chain seq x y z
N MET A 1 30.51 7.93 2.74
CA MET A 1 29.49 8.83 3.34
C MET A 1 28.17 8.65 2.59
N PHE A 2 27.32 7.71 3.01
CA PHE A 2 26.02 7.47 2.36
C PHE A 2 25.04 8.58 2.76
N SER A 3 24.68 9.44 1.81
CA SER A 3 23.66 10.46 1.97
C SER A 3 22.31 9.80 2.29
N ARG A 4 21.89 9.86 3.56
CA ARG A 4 20.61 9.37 4.12
C ARG A 4 19.35 10.09 3.58
N ARG A 5 19.40 10.72 2.41
CA ARG A 5 18.32 11.62 1.91
C ARG A 5 17.44 11.03 0.80
N ARG A 6 17.66 9.80 0.34
CA ARG A 6 16.89 9.20 -0.78
C ARG A 6 16.47 7.75 -0.57
N THR A 7 16.07 7.35 0.64
CA THR A 7 15.27 6.13 0.77
C THR A 7 13.83 6.47 0.42
N ARG A 8 13.18 5.67 -0.46
CA ARG A 8 11.74 5.83 -0.82
C ARG A 8 10.81 5.89 0.40
N GLY A 9 11.27 5.44 1.58
CA GLY A 9 10.54 5.44 2.85
C GLY A 9 10.64 6.70 3.71
N PHE A 10 11.67 7.54 3.55
CA PHE A 10 11.80 8.77 4.36
C PHE A 10 11.14 9.96 3.67
N ARG A 11 9.85 10.15 3.97
CA ARG A 11 9.06 11.33 3.58
C ARG A 11 9.00 12.30 4.77
N LYS A 12 9.10 13.61 4.53
CA LYS A 12 8.84 14.62 5.58
C LYS A 12 7.38 14.46 6.04
N GLY A 13 7.15 14.16 7.32
CA GLY A 13 5.83 13.81 7.85
C GLY A 13 5.41 12.34 7.69
N GLY A 14 6.31 11.45 7.24
CA GLY A 14 6.04 10.03 7.11
C GLY A 14 5.14 9.67 5.92
N TYR A 15 4.74 8.40 5.84
CA TYR A 15 3.91 7.92 4.74
C TYR A 15 2.48 8.45 4.82
N GLU A 16 1.97 8.72 6.03
CA GLU A 16 0.65 9.31 6.24
C GLU A 16 0.52 10.67 5.56
N ALA A 17 1.49 11.57 5.77
CA ALA A 17 1.53 12.85 5.06
C ALA A 17 1.63 12.68 3.53
N TYR A 18 2.27 11.61 3.05
CA TYR A 18 2.32 11.34 1.61
C TYR A 18 0.94 10.95 1.04
N THR A 19 0.07 10.32 1.83
CA THR A 19 -1.26 9.90 1.36
C THR A 19 -2.18 11.04 0.94
N THR A 20 -1.90 12.27 1.40
CA THR A 20 -2.66 13.47 1.04
C THR A 20 -2.13 14.16 -0.21
N THR A 21 -0.99 13.73 -0.74
CA THR A 21 -0.36 14.35 -1.91
C THR A 21 -1.01 13.90 -3.21
N GLY A 22 -0.96 14.76 -4.24
CA GLY A 22 -1.42 14.41 -5.59
C GLY A 22 -0.65 13.22 -6.21
N GLY A 23 0.62 13.04 -5.85
CA GLY A 23 1.42 11.91 -6.32
C GLY A 23 0.92 10.57 -5.80
N PHE A 24 0.47 10.52 -4.55
CA PHE A 24 -0.16 9.31 -4.00
C PHE A 24 -1.48 9.02 -4.69
N ARG A 25 -2.34 10.04 -4.86
CA ARG A 25 -3.63 9.90 -5.56
C ARG A 25 -3.45 9.36 -6.98
N LYS A 26 -2.56 9.95 -7.77
CA LYS A 26 -2.24 9.48 -9.13
C LYS A 26 -1.73 8.04 -9.14
N GLY A 27 -0.90 7.67 -8.15
CA GLY A 27 -0.41 6.30 -8.01
C GLY A 27 -1.53 5.29 -7.74
N VAL A 28 -2.51 5.66 -6.91
CA VAL A 28 -3.70 4.84 -6.64
C VAL A 28 -4.56 4.71 -7.90
N GLU A 29 -4.81 5.79 -8.63
CA GLU A 29 -5.59 5.75 -9.89
C GLU A 29 -4.95 4.81 -10.93
N ILE A 30 -3.63 4.88 -11.10
CA ILE A 30 -2.89 3.97 -11.99
C ILE A 30 -3.07 2.52 -11.52
N LEU A 31 -2.94 2.29 -10.22
CA LEU A 31 -3.07 0.96 -9.64
C LEU A 31 -4.49 0.41 -9.81
N GLU A 32 -5.52 1.21 -9.61
CA GLU A 32 -6.92 0.85 -9.88
C GLU A 32 -7.14 0.43 -11.33
N GLY A 33 -6.53 1.14 -12.29
CA GLY A 33 -6.55 0.75 -13.69
C GLY A 33 -5.80 -0.55 -14.03
N ILE A 34 -4.85 -0.98 -13.18
CA ILE A 34 -4.16 -2.27 -13.32
C ILE A 34 -5.02 -3.38 -12.72
N VAL A 35 -5.50 -3.20 -11.48
CA VAL A 35 -6.25 -4.24 -10.76
C VAL A 35 -7.65 -4.45 -11.32
N SER A 36 -8.21 -3.49 -12.05
CA SER A 36 -9.49 -3.66 -12.77
C SER A 36 -9.42 -4.64 -13.93
N LYS A 37 -8.22 -4.97 -14.42
CA LYS A 37 -8.03 -5.90 -15.54
C LYS A 37 -8.01 -7.37 -15.09
N GLY A 38 -7.95 -7.63 -13.79
CA GLY A 38 -7.97 -8.98 -13.24
C GLY A 38 -7.33 -9.07 -11.84
N THR A 39 -7.40 -10.28 -11.27
CA THR A 39 -6.85 -10.57 -9.94
C THR A 39 -5.37 -10.20 -9.85
N SER A 40 -5.04 -9.33 -8.91
CA SER A 40 -3.73 -8.72 -8.78
C SER A 40 -3.19 -8.85 -7.35
N VAL A 41 -1.88 -9.00 -7.20
CA VAL A 41 -1.21 -9.16 -5.89
C VAL A 41 -0.18 -8.06 -5.68
N ILE A 42 -0.20 -7.44 -4.49
CA ILE A 42 0.78 -6.45 -4.07
C ILE A 42 1.71 -7.06 -3.00
N VAL A 43 2.98 -7.21 -3.35
CA VAL A 43 4.01 -7.83 -2.50
C VAL A 43 4.90 -6.77 -1.83
N CYS A 44 5.34 -7.04 -0.61
CA CYS A 44 6.27 -6.23 0.18
C CYS A 44 7.16 -7.18 1.00
N ALA A 45 8.40 -6.79 1.32
CA ALA A 45 9.33 -7.66 2.07
C ALA A 45 8.88 -7.84 3.53
N GLU A 46 8.11 -6.90 4.05
CA GLU A 46 7.60 -6.88 5.40
C GLU A 46 6.42 -7.83 5.56
N ARG A 47 6.53 -8.75 6.51
CA ARG A 47 5.51 -9.75 6.84
C ARG A 47 4.14 -9.15 7.16
N PHE A 48 4.10 -8.11 7.99
CA PHE A 48 2.84 -7.52 8.47
C PHE A 48 2.49 -6.25 7.70
N PRO A 49 1.25 -6.12 7.19
CA PRO A 49 0.87 -4.99 6.35
C PRO A 49 0.95 -3.67 7.11
N TRP A 50 0.47 -3.56 8.36
CA TRP A 50 0.52 -2.34 9.18
C TRP A 50 1.94 -1.86 9.54
N LYS A 51 2.97 -2.65 9.24
CA LYS A 51 4.38 -2.26 9.40
C LYS A 51 5.02 -1.79 8.09
N CYS A 52 4.36 -1.96 6.93
CA CYS A 52 4.86 -1.52 5.63
C CYS A 52 3.95 -0.46 5.01
N HIS A 53 4.53 0.32 4.10
CA HIS A 53 3.86 1.35 3.32
C HIS A 53 2.68 0.82 2.48
N ARG A 54 2.66 -0.48 2.13
CA ARG A 54 1.52 -1.11 1.43
C ARG A 54 0.21 -1.02 2.21
N TRP A 55 0.26 -0.87 3.53
CA TRP A 55 -0.94 -0.68 4.35
C TRP A 55 -1.81 0.47 3.86
N TRP A 56 -1.19 1.61 3.63
CA TRP A 56 -1.88 2.84 3.25
C TRP A 56 -2.48 2.73 1.85
N ILE A 57 -1.77 2.08 0.93
CA ILE A 57 -2.26 1.80 -0.43
C ILE A 57 -3.49 0.90 -0.35
N LEU A 58 -3.38 -0.23 0.35
CA LEU A 58 -4.45 -1.21 0.47
C LEU A 58 -5.66 -0.66 1.24
N ARG A 59 -5.45 0.16 2.28
CA ARG A 59 -6.55 0.88 2.95
C ARG A 59 -7.26 1.84 2.02
N LYS A 60 -6.53 2.54 1.13
CA LYS A 60 -7.13 3.48 0.19
C LYS A 60 -7.99 2.72 -0.83
N LEU A 61 -7.49 1.60 -1.37
CA LEU A 61 -8.25 0.71 -2.25
C LEU A 61 -9.47 0.11 -1.55
N HIS A 62 -9.32 -0.38 -0.31
CA HIS A 62 -10.45 -0.89 0.47
C HIS A 62 -11.54 0.17 0.68
N LYS A 63 -11.15 1.42 1.00
CA LYS A 63 -12.08 2.55 1.07
C LYS A 63 -12.76 2.89 -0.25
N HIS A 64 -12.14 2.54 -1.38
CA HIS A 64 -12.73 2.69 -2.72
C HIS A 64 -13.60 1.49 -3.13
N GLY A 65 -13.81 0.51 -2.25
CA GLY A 65 -14.70 -0.64 -2.48
C GLY A 65 -14.01 -1.91 -2.98
N TRP A 66 -12.68 -1.91 -3.12
CA TRP A 66 -11.95 -3.11 -3.50
C TRP A 66 -11.93 -4.13 -2.36
N GLN A 67 -12.18 -5.40 -2.68
CA GLN A 67 -11.98 -6.50 -1.74
C GLN A 67 -10.48 -6.76 -1.57
N ILE A 68 -9.99 -6.70 -0.33
CA ILE A 68 -8.58 -6.86 0.00
C ILE A 68 -8.37 -8.04 0.93
N GLU A 69 -7.49 -8.94 0.52
CA GLU A 69 -7.01 -10.05 1.33
C GLU A 69 -5.51 -9.90 1.60
N HIS A 70 -5.12 -9.88 2.87
CA HIS A 70 -3.72 -9.88 3.24
C HIS A 70 -3.26 -11.32 3.51
N ILE A 71 -2.47 -11.87 2.60
CA ILE A 71 -1.80 -13.15 2.79
C ILE A 71 -0.60 -12.91 3.72
N ILE A 72 -0.71 -13.32 4.99
CA ILE A 72 0.32 -13.11 6.02
C ILE A 72 1.30 -14.30 6.07
N ASP A 73 0.78 -15.50 5.88
CA ASP A 73 1.55 -16.74 5.87
C ASP A 73 0.77 -17.84 5.11
N LYS A 74 1.39 -19.01 4.93
CA LYS A 74 0.74 -20.18 4.35
C LYS A 74 -0.53 -20.51 5.15
N GLY A 75 -1.68 -20.44 4.47
CA GLY A 75 -3.00 -20.69 5.07
C GLY A 75 -3.48 -19.61 6.04
N LYS A 76 -2.77 -18.48 6.18
CA LYS A 76 -3.15 -17.38 7.07
C LYS A 76 -3.46 -16.12 6.25
N VAL A 77 -4.75 -15.89 6.04
CA VAL A 77 -5.28 -14.69 5.38
C VAL A 77 -5.94 -13.80 6.43
N TRP A 78 -5.70 -12.49 6.31
CA TRP A 78 -6.35 -11.48 7.13
C TRP A 78 -7.09 -10.50 6.24
N MET A 79 -8.38 -10.28 6.53
CA MET A 79 -9.22 -9.30 5.83
C MET A 79 -9.39 -8.05 6.71
N PRO A 80 -9.22 -6.84 6.15
CA PRO A 80 -9.58 -5.62 6.86
C PRO A 80 -11.08 -5.61 7.16
N LYS A 81 -11.46 -5.26 8.39
CA LYS A 81 -12.84 -4.87 8.71
C LYS A 81 -13.00 -3.39 8.35
N GLY A 82 -14.11 -3.06 7.71
CA GLY A 82 -14.46 -1.70 7.25
C GLY A 82 -14.39 -0.65 8.35
#